data_AF-A0A7Y2ZQQ7-F1
#
_entry.id   AF-A0A7Y2ZQQ7-F1
#
_cell.length_a   1.000
_cell.length_b   1.000
_cell.length_c   1.000
_cell.angle_alpha   90.00
_cell.angle_beta   90.00
_cell.angle_gamma   90.00
#
_symmetry.space_group_name_H-M   'P 1'
#
loop_
_entity.id
_entity.type
_entity.pdbx_description
1 polymer ?
#
loop_
_entity_poly.entity_id
_entity_poly.type
_entity_poly.pdbx_seq_one_letter_code
_entity_poly.pdbx_strand_id
1 'polypeptide(L)'
;MTAKINPWTKEELKIYILLLCANADSEKSEDEIQLIKSKTDSKTFEKIYNEFCDDNEDESFEKIDENVQLHDFSPLELNQLRKEMQEVFLTDKRFSMMEDNMNRILDNIIY
;
A
#
# COMPACT_ATOMS: atom_id res chain seq x y z
N MET A 1 -1.24 -0.10 26.64
CA MET A 1 -1.33 -1.50 26.20
C MET A 1 -0.28 -1.64 25.11
N THR A 2 0.72 -2.50 25.25
CA THR A 2 1.81 -2.60 24.27
C THR A 2 1.29 -3.33 23.04
N ALA A 3 0.84 -2.57 22.04
CA ALA A 3 0.58 -3.12 20.71
C ALA A 3 1.85 -3.86 20.29
N LYS A 4 1.72 -5.15 19.97
CA LYS A 4 2.81 -5.91 19.39
C LYS A 4 3.08 -5.29 18.03
N ILE A 5 4.05 -4.38 17.99
CA ILE A 5 4.67 -3.92 16.75
C ILE A 5 5.26 -5.19 16.13
N ASN A 6 4.54 -5.79 15.19
CA ASN A 6 5.17 -6.66 14.21
C ASN A 6 5.79 -5.67 13.22
N PRO A 7 7.11 -5.41 13.26
CA PRO A 7 7.70 -4.55 12.25
C PRO A 7 7.51 -5.27 10.92
N TRP A 8 6.60 -4.77 10.09
CA TRP A 8 6.55 -5.19 8.70
C TRP A 8 7.91 -4.89 8.10
N THR A 9 8.34 -5.69 7.15
CA THR A 9 9.49 -5.30 6.32
C THR A 9 9.07 -4.14 5.41
N LYS A 10 10.04 -3.36 4.93
CA LYS A 10 9.77 -2.30 3.94
C LYS A 10 9.00 -2.82 2.72
N GLU A 11 9.24 -4.08 2.31
CA GLU A 11 8.51 -4.74 1.24
C GLU A 11 7.05 -5.04 1.63
N GLU A 12 6.82 -5.59 2.82
CA GLU A 12 5.47 -5.86 3.35
C GLU A 12 4.62 -4.58 3.44
N LEU A 13 5.19 -3.52 4.02
CA LEU A 13 4.54 -2.21 4.13
C LEU A 13 4.21 -1.65 2.74
N LYS A 14 5.15 -1.74 1.81
CA LYS A 14 4.95 -1.30 0.43
C LYS A 14 3.81 -2.05 -0.26
N ILE A 15 3.73 -3.37 -0.11
CA ILE A 15 2.62 -4.18 -0.67
C ILE A 15 1.29 -3.76 -0.05
N TYR A 16 1.26 -3.55 1.26
CA TYR A 16 0.06 -3.12 1.97
C TYR A 16 -0.45 -1.78 1.44
N ILE A 17 0.46 -0.82 1.22
CA ILE A 17 0.13 0.47 0.60
C ILE A 17 -0.40 0.28 -0.83
N LEU A 18 0.23 -0.58 -1.65
CA LEU A 18 -0.25 -0.86 -3.01
C LEU A 18 -1.64 -1.51 -3.02
N LEU A 19 -1.98 -2.33 -2.02
CA LEU A 19 -3.30 -2.91 -1.86
C LEU A 19 -4.35 -1.89 -1.43
N LEU A 20 -4.00 -0.98 -0.53
CA LEU A 20 -4.84 0.16 -0.17
C LEU A 20 -5.12 1.03 -1.40
N CYS A 21 -4.09 1.28 -2.20
CA CYS A 21 -4.21 1.94 -3.50
C CYS A 21 -5.17 1.18 -4.42
N ALA A 22 -4.98 -0.12 -4.66
CA ALA A 22 -5.88 -0.92 -5.51
C ALA A 22 -7.32 -1.00 -4.96
N ASN A 23 -7.53 -0.79 -3.65
CA ASN A 23 -8.85 -0.78 -3.04
C ASN A 23 -9.51 0.61 -3.01
N ALA A 24 -8.83 1.68 -3.41
CA ALA A 24 -9.31 3.04 -3.21
C ALA A 24 -10.56 3.38 -4.02
N ASP A 25 -10.78 2.73 -5.17
CA ASP A 25 -12.03 2.84 -5.94
C ASP A 25 -13.13 1.87 -5.41
N SER A 26 -12.93 1.24 -4.24
CA SER A 26 -13.78 0.20 -3.65
C SER A 26 -14.00 -1.05 -4.52
N GLU A 27 -13.33 -1.14 -5.67
CA GLU A 27 -13.26 -2.30 -6.55
C GLU A 27 -11.78 -2.66 -6.72
N LYS A 28 -11.37 -3.86 -6.30
CA LYS A 28 -10.04 -4.41 -6.64
C LYS A 28 -10.16 -5.13 -7.97
N SER A 29 -9.45 -4.68 -9.00
CA SER A 29 -9.40 -5.43 -10.25
C SER A 29 -8.45 -6.62 -10.13
N GLU A 30 -8.82 -7.76 -10.73
CA GLU A 30 -7.96 -8.95 -10.69
C GLU A 30 -6.60 -8.69 -11.38
N ASP A 31 -6.56 -7.81 -12.37
CA ASP A 31 -5.34 -7.37 -13.05
C ASP A 31 -4.40 -6.59 -12.11
N GLU A 32 -4.95 -5.75 -11.22
CA GLU A 32 -4.16 -5.02 -10.22
C GLU A 32 -3.55 -5.97 -9.19
N ILE A 33 -4.34 -6.92 -8.71
CA ILE A 33 -3.88 -7.95 -7.78
C ILE A 33 -2.79 -8.82 -8.42
N GLN A 34 -2.96 -9.20 -9.69
CA GLN A 34 -1.92 -9.92 -10.42
C GLN A 34 -0.65 -9.08 -10.60
N LEU A 35 -0.77 -7.77 -10.87
CA LEU A 35 0.39 -6.90 -10.97
C LEU A 35 1.13 -6.79 -9.63
N ILE A 36 0.42 -6.58 -8.52
CA ILE A 36 1.04 -6.50 -7.19
C ILE A 36 1.70 -7.84 -6.84
N LYS A 37 1.04 -8.97 -7.12
CA LYS A 37 1.65 -10.31 -6.99
C LYS A 37 2.91 -10.49 -7.83
N SER A 38 3.00 -9.87 -9.01
CA SER A 38 4.20 -9.96 -9.86
C SER A 38 5.40 -9.16 -9.31
N LYS A 39 5.15 -8.19 -8.41
CA LYS A 39 6.17 -7.32 -7.81
C LYS A 39 6.79 -7.89 -6.52
N THR A 40 6.24 -8.99 -6.00
CA THR A 40 6.68 -9.58 -4.72
C THR A 40 6.53 -11.09 -4.73
N ASP A 41 7.00 -11.76 -3.69
CA ASP A 41 6.76 -13.19 -3.48
C ASP A 41 5.31 -13.46 -3.10
N SER A 42 4.70 -14.49 -3.70
CA SER A 42 3.32 -14.89 -3.40
C SER A 42 3.07 -15.12 -1.91
N LYS A 43 4.07 -15.60 -1.15
CA LYS A 43 3.94 -15.83 0.30
C LYS A 43 3.79 -14.52 1.07
N THR A 44 4.61 -13.52 0.74
CA THR A 44 4.57 -12.20 1.36
C THR A 44 3.27 -11.49 0.99
N PHE A 45 2.90 -11.57 -0.29
CA PHE A 45 1.61 -11.07 -0.77
C PHE A 45 0.43 -11.68 -0.02
N GLU A 46 0.32 -13.01 0.05
CA GLU A 46 -0.83 -13.67 0.69
C GLU A 46 -0.94 -13.33 2.17
N LYS A 47 0.19 -13.22 2.87
CA LYS A 47 0.22 -12.81 4.28
C LYS A 47 -0.37 -11.41 4.46
N ILE A 48 0.14 -10.44 3.69
CA ILE A 48 -0.26 -9.03 3.77
C ILE A 48 -1.68 -8.82 3.22
N TYR A 49 -2.06 -9.56 2.18
CA TYR A 49 -3.39 -9.51 1.58
C TYR A 49 -4.47 -10.03 2.52
N ASN A 50 -4.21 -11.13 3.24
CA ASN A 50 -5.13 -11.63 4.24
C ASN A 50 -5.29 -10.62 5.38
N GLU A 51 -4.19 -10.04 5.85
CA GLU A 51 -4.23 -8.99 6.88
C GLU A 51 -5.02 -7.76 6.41
N PHE A 52 -4.76 -7.29 5.19
CA PHE A 52 -5.51 -6.19 4.56
C PHE A 52 -7.01 -6.50 4.36
N CYS A 53 -7.37 -7.75 4.06
CA CYS A 53 -8.77 -8.15 3.91
C CYS A 53 -9.55 -8.15 5.23
N ASP A 54 -8.86 -8.36 6.36
CA ASP A 54 -9.44 -8.29 7.70
C ASP A 54 -9.50 -6.86 8.24
N ASP A 55 -8.68 -5.95 7.72
CA ASP A 55 -8.60 -4.55 8.13
C ASP A 55 -9.62 -3.65 7.39
N ASN A 56 -10.13 -2.64 8.09
CA ASN A 56 -10.90 -1.56 7.46
C ASN A 56 -9.98 -0.39 7.02
N GLU A 57 -10.52 0.56 6.25
CA GLU A 57 -9.75 1.68 5.70
C GLU A 57 -9.03 2.51 6.79
N ASP A 58 -9.70 2.82 7.90
CA ASP A 58 -9.11 3.57 9.01
C ASP A 58 -8.00 2.78 9.71
N GLU A 59 -8.20 1.48 9.96
CA GLU A 59 -7.18 0.57 10.52
C GLU A 59 -5.98 0.43 9.59
N SER A 60 -6.22 0.37 8.27
CA SER A 60 -5.16 0.34 7.27
C SER A 60 -4.28 1.58 7.31
N PHE A 61 -4.88 2.76 7.42
CA PHE A 61 -4.13 4.00 7.55
C PHE A 61 -3.32 4.06 8.84
N GLU A 62 -3.89 3.67 9.98
CA GLU A 62 -3.20 3.65 11.28
C GLU A 62 -1.98 2.71 11.24
N LYS A 63 -2.14 1.50 10.68
CA LYS A 63 -1.02 0.56 10.53
C LYS A 63 0.07 1.07 9.60
N ILE A 64 -0.30 1.71 8.49
CA ILE A 64 0.67 2.32 7.57
C ILE A 64 1.44 3.41 8.32
N ASP A 65 0.76 4.32 9.01
CA ASP A 65 1.40 5.39 9.77
C ASP A 65 2.40 4.83 10.80
N GLU A 66 1.95 3.89 11.64
CA GLU A 66 2.82 3.26 12.64
C GLU A 66 4.06 2.58 12.02
N ASN A 67 3.91 1.85 10.92
CA ASN A 67 5.03 1.16 10.28
C ASN A 67 5.93 2.12 9.47
N VAL A 68 5.37 3.15 8.86
CA VAL A 68 6.13 4.19 8.15
C VAL A 68 6.99 4.97 9.14
N GLN A 69 6.46 5.36 10.30
CA GLN A 69 7.24 6.03 11.34
C GLN A 69 8.39 5.16 11.88
N LEU A 70 8.26 3.83 11.79
CA LEU A 70 9.33 2.88 12.13
C LEU A 70 10.36 2.69 11.01
N HIS A 71 10.04 3.12 9.80
CA HIS A 71 10.89 2.98 8.62
C HIS A 71 11.19 4.33 8.00
N ASP A 72 12.42 4.81 8.17
CA ASP A 72 12.92 5.94 7.39
C ASP A 72 12.88 5.60 5.89
N PHE A 73 11.85 6.08 5.21
CA PHE A 73 11.73 6.04 3.76
C PHE A 73 12.59 7.14 3.17
N SER A 74 13.56 6.74 2.38
CA SER A 74 14.33 7.69 1.60
C SER A 74 13.46 8.33 0.51
N PRO A 75 13.78 9.57 0.07
CA PRO A 75 13.10 10.18 -1.08
C PRO A 75 13.14 9.32 -2.35
N LEU A 76 14.16 8.46 -2.48
CA LEU A 76 14.27 7.49 -3.56
C LEU A 76 13.20 6.40 -3.44
N GLU A 77 13.04 5.82 -2.25
CA GLU A 77 12.03 4.79 -1.98
C GLU A 77 10.61 5.34 -2.14
N LEU A 78 10.35 6.57 -1.69
CA LEU A 78 9.06 7.25 -1.91
C LEU A 78 8.76 7.47 -3.40
N ASN A 79 9.75 7.91 -4.18
CA ASN A 79 9.59 8.03 -5.63
C ASN A 79 9.31 6.68 -6.29
N GLN A 80 9.96 5.62 -5.81
CA GLN A 80 9.74 4.29 -6.33
C GLN A 80 8.36 3.73 -5.96
N LEU A 81 7.92 3.94 -4.72
CA LEU A 81 6.56 3.63 -4.27
C LEU A 81 5.53 4.35 -5.14
N ARG A 82 5.70 5.66 -5.34
CA ARG A 82 4.82 6.47 -6.20
C ARG A 82 4.76 5.92 -7.62
N LYS A 83 5.91 5.53 -8.19
CA LYS A 83 5.94 4.94 -9.54
C LYS A 83 5.20 3.60 -9.59
N GLU A 84 5.33 2.77 -8.56
CA GLU A 84 4.65 1.48 -8.54
C GLU A 84 3.15 1.60 -8.33
N MET A 85 2.71 2.55 -7.49
CA MET A 85 1.30 2.93 -7.39
C MET A 85 0.76 3.33 -8.77
N GLN A 86 1.48 4.22 -9.49
CA GLN A 86 1.12 4.63 -10.85
C GLN A 86 1.03 3.45 -11.82
N GLU A 87 1.92 2.46 -11.73
CA GLU A 87 1.87 1.25 -12.58
C GLU A 87 0.63 0.38 -12.29
N VAL A 88 0.25 0.23 -11.01
CA VAL A 88 -1.02 -0.43 -10.63
C VAL A 88 -2.20 0.30 -11.28
N PHE A 89 -2.26 1.62 -11.16
CA PHE A 89 -3.37 2.42 -11.70
C PHE A 89 -3.42 2.47 -13.23
N LEU A 90 -2.27 2.47 -13.90
CA LEU A 90 -2.19 2.41 -15.36
C LEU A 90 -2.78 1.11 -15.91
N THR A 91 -2.92 0.08 -15.07
CA THR A 91 -3.51 -1.20 -15.44
C THR A 91 -5.04 -1.10 -15.57
N ASP A 92 -5.72 -0.34 -14.70
CA ASP A 92 -7.20 -0.25 -14.68
C ASP A 92 -7.79 0.94 -15.49
N LYS A 93 -6.95 1.83 -16.04
CA LYS A 93 -7.37 3.01 -16.84
C LYS A 93 -8.30 4.01 -16.14
N ARG A 94 -8.50 3.91 -14.82
CA ARG A 94 -9.28 4.87 -14.00
C ARG A 94 -8.32 5.78 -13.24
N PHE A 95 -8.05 6.97 -13.79
CA PHE A 95 -7.00 7.87 -13.30
C PHE A 95 -7.49 9.04 -12.42
N SER A 96 -8.76 9.44 -12.52
CA SER A 96 -9.17 10.81 -12.12
C SER A 96 -9.57 11.00 -10.65
N MET A 97 -10.14 10.01 -9.97
CA MET A 97 -10.50 10.11 -8.54
C MET A 97 -9.33 9.71 -7.61
N MET A 98 -8.27 9.12 -8.19
CA MET A 98 -7.24 8.37 -7.47
C MET A 98 -6.01 9.20 -7.09
N GLU A 99 -5.66 10.23 -7.86
CA GLU A 99 -4.50 11.09 -7.55
C GLU A 99 -4.65 11.78 -6.19
N ASP A 100 -5.88 12.17 -5.83
CA ASP A 100 -6.15 12.76 -4.51
C ASP A 100 -5.94 11.75 -3.38
N ASN A 101 -6.35 10.49 -3.55
CA ASN A 101 -6.11 9.47 -2.53
C ASN A 101 -4.63 9.10 -2.41
N MET A 102 -3.93 9.02 -3.55
CA MET A 102 -2.49 8.80 -3.58
C MET A 102 -1.74 9.95 -2.89
N ASN A 103 -2.11 11.20 -3.16
CA ASN A 103 -1.53 12.35 -2.48
C ASN A 103 -1.81 12.32 -0.98
N ARG A 104 -3.02 11.92 -0.54
CA ARG A 104 -3.33 11.78 0.89
C ARG A 104 -2.48 10.71 1.58
N ILE A 105 -2.30 9.54 0.93
CA ILE A 105 -1.43 8.47 1.45
C ILE A 105 0.02 8.97 1.52
N LEU A 106 0.52 9.59 0.44
CA LEU A 106 1.89 10.10 0.39
C LEU A 106 2.12 11.26 1.36
N ASP A 107 1.16 12.15 1.55
CA ASP A 107 1.23 13.24 2.52
C ASP A 107 1.28 12.68 3.94
N ASN A 108 0.49 11.66 4.27
CA ASN A 108 0.56 10.95 5.56
C ASN A 108 1.90 10.23 5.77
N ILE A 109 2.59 9.82 4.69
CA ILE A 109 3.91 9.19 4.78
C ILE A 109 5.03 10.23 4.95
N ILE A 110 4.84 11.45 4.44
CA ILE A 110 5.85 12.52 4.40
C ILE A 110 5.78 13.42 5.66
N TYR A 111 4.62 13.53 6.30
CA TYR A 111 4.37 14.39 7.46
C TYR A 111 4.30 13.62 8.79
#